data_AF-A0A7S3KBX2-F1
#
_entry.id   AF-A0A7S3KBX2-F1
#
_cell.length_a   1.000
_cell.length_b   1.000
_cell.length_c   1.000
_cell.angle_alpha   90.00
_cell.angle_beta   90.00
_cell.angle_gamma   90.00
#
_symmetry.space_group_name_H-M   'P 1'
#
loop_
_entity.id
_entity.type
_entity.pdbx_description
1 polymer ?
#
loop_
_entity_poly.entity_id
_entity_poly.type
_entity_poly.pdbx_seq_one_letter_code
_entity_poly.pdbx_strand_id
1 'polypeptide(L)'
;KRKDVILKTILRKCRRVLQDEFNEVTGYFSNRKMQGHQFLKDCIQKFHDTIPEKPESLDLLFYIGAMLYPQEMSRGVDCFFECEKKDRVKQRKFFRAKIQKVHDVLYRYSHEKMDYFVKVPELSYLYTMFYQKADAHKDEDQYYMNGATEIFERCK
;
A
#
# COMPACT_ATOMS: atom_id res chain seq x y z
N LYS A 1 16.68 17.62 0.82
CA LYS A 1 15.59 18.56 1.20
C LYS A 1 14.47 18.68 0.16
N ARG A 2 14.66 19.07 -1.11
CA ARG A 2 13.54 19.10 -2.10
C ARG A 2 13.17 17.73 -2.68
N LYS A 3 14.16 16.88 -2.97
CA LYS A 3 13.95 15.53 -3.52
C LYS A 3 13.08 14.64 -2.60
N ASP A 4 13.36 14.71 -1.30
CA ASP A 4 12.62 14.01 -0.24
C ASP A 4 11.13 14.35 -0.23
N VAL A 5 10.81 15.62 -0.47
CA VAL A 5 9.43 16.10 -0.55
C VAL A 5 8.75 15.56 -1.81
N ILE A 6 9.43 15.59 -2.95
CA ILE A 6 8.91 15.09 -4.23
C ILE A 6 8.59 13.60 -4.14
N LEU A 7 9.54 12.78 -3.67
CA LEU A 7 9.37 11.32 -3.57
C LEU A 7 8.23 10.95 -2.61
N LYS A 8 8.15 11.65 -1.47
CA LYS A 8 7.02 11.49 -0.55
C LYS A 8 5.68 11.87 -1.19
N THR A 9 5.65 12.93 -1.99
CA THR A 9 4.45 13.35 -2.72
C THR A 9 4.03 12.28 -3.74
N ILE A 10 4.98 11.71 -4.48
CA ILE A 10 4.73 10.62 -5.43
C ILE A 10 4.10 9.40 -4.72
N LEU A 11 4.70 8.93 -3.61
CA LEU A 11 4.17 7.77 -2.87
C LEU A 11 2.78 8.04 -2.26
N ARG A 12 2.51 9.27 -1.83
CA ARG A 12 1.18 9.68 -1.35
C ARG A 12 0.16 9.74 -2.48
N LYS A 13 0.55 10.20 -3.68
CA LYS A 13 -0.30 10.19 -4.86
C LYS A 13 -0.62 8.77 -5.28
N CYS A 14 0.38 7.89 -5.29
CA CYS A 14 0.22 6.45 -5.51
C CYS A 14 -0.85 5.85 -4.57
N ARG A 15 -0.72 6.10 -3.26
CA ARG A 15 -1.75 5.68 -2.29
C ARG A 15 -3.13 6.27 -2.61
N ARG A 16 -3.22 7.55 -2.94
CA ARG A 16 -4.51 8.21 -3.21
C ARG A 16 -5.21 7.59 -4.41
N VAL A 17 -4.51 7.44 -5.53
CA VAL A 17 -5.06 6.82 -6.75
C VAL A 17 -5.54 5.39 -6.45
N LEU A 18 -4.73 4.60 -5.75
CA LEU A 18 -5.15 3.25 -5.34
C LEU A 18 -6.35 3.27 -4.37
N GLN A 19 -6.45 4.27 -3.49
CA GLN A 19 -7.61 4.43 -2.61
C GLN A 19 -8.87 4.77 -3.40
N ASP A 20 -8.79 5.64 -4.40
CA ASP A 20 -9.95 6.04 -5.20
C ASP A 20 -10.50 4.83 -5.96
N GLU A 21 -9.64 4.06 -6.64
CA GLU A 21 -10.01 2.82 -7.33
C GLU A 21 -10.55 1.76 -6.37
N PHE A 22 -9.88 1.58 -5.23
CA PHE A 22 -10.35 0.66 -4.20
C PHE A 22 -11.78 1.01 -3.77
N ASN A 23 -12.09 2.29 -3.57
CA ASN A 23 -13.42 2.71 -3.17
C ASN A 23 -14.45 2.61 -4.30
N GLU A 24 -14.06 2.85 -5.55
CA GLU A 24 -14.91 2.61 -6.72
C GLU A 24 -15.31 1.13 -6.83
N VAL A 25 -14.35 0.21 -6.65
CA VAL A 25 -14.58 -1.24 -6.75
C VAL A 25 -15.39 -1.77 -5.56
N THR A 26 -15.10 -1.30 -4.35
CA THR A 26 -15.58 -1.93 -3.11
C THR A 26 -16.73 -1.18 -2.44
N GLY A 27 -16.88 0.11 -2.71
CA GLY A 27 -17.77 0.99 -1.96
C GLY A 27 -17.39 1.13 -0.48
N TYR A 28 -16.12 0.90 -0.13
CA TYR A 28 -15.69 0.81 1.28
C TYR A 28 -16.05 2.07 2.08
N PHE A 29 -15.73 3.28 1.61
CA PHE A 29 -16.07 4.51 2.35
C PHE A 29 -17.58 4.69 2.59
N SER A 30 -18.42 4.32 1.62
CA SER A 30 -19.88 4.43 1.73
C SER A 30 -20.46 3.42 2.72
N ASN A 31 -19.85 2.23 2.81
CA ASN A 31 -20.42 1.10 3.55
C ASN A 31 -19.71 0.79 4.88
N ARG A 32 -18.56 1.39 5.19
CA ARG A 32 -17.75 1.04 6.39
C ARG A 32 -18.41 1.32 7.74
N LYS A 33 -19.49 2.11 7.79
CA LYS A 33 -20.11 2.50 9.07
C LYS A 33 -20.70 1.26 9.74
N MET A 34 -20.34 1.04 11.01
CA MET A 34 -20.77 -0.11 11.83
C MET A 34 -20.31 -1.48 11.32
N GLN A 35 -19.39 -1.53 10.35
CA GLN A 35 -18.79 -2.77 9.89
C GLN A 35 -17.56 -3.13 10.75
N GLY A 36 -17.40 -4.42 11.07
CA GLY A 36 -16.24 -4.92 11.82
C GLY A 36 -14.94 -4.91 11.01
N HIS A 37 -13.82 -5.29 11.63
CA HIS A 37 -12.51 -5.32 10.96
C HIS A 37 -12.44 -6.27 9.76
N GLN A 38 -13.26 -7.33 9.76
CA GLN A 38 -13.35 -8.29 8.67
C GLN A 38 -13.77 -7.63 7.35
N PHE A 39 -14.66 -6.63 7.41
CA PHE A 39 -15.14 -5.93 6.21
C PHE A 39 -14.00 -5.26 5.42
N LEU A 40 -13.00 -4.71 6.11
CA LEU A 40 -11.83 -4.16 5.42
C LEU A 40 -11.07 -5.26 4.67
N LYS A 41 -10.86 -6.43 5.29
CA LYS A 41 -10.19 -7.57 4.64
C LYS A 41 -10.97 -8.02 3.41
N ASP A 42 -12.30 -8.13 3.52
CA ASP A 42 -13.16 -8.58 2.43
C ASP A 42 -13.15 -7.58 1.25
N CYS A 43 -13.17 -6.28 1.53
CA CYS A 43 -13.00 -5.25 0.49
C CYS A 43 -11.61 -5.33 -0.16
N ILE A 44 -10.55 -5.52 0.63
CA ILE A 44 -9.19 -5.67 0.09
C ILE A 44 -9.10 -6.91 -0.79
N GLN A 45 -9.69 -8.04 -0.36
CA GLN A 45 -9.76 -9.26 -1.17
C GLN A 45 -10.48 -8.98 -2.50
N LYS A 46 -11.65 -8.33 -2.45
CA LYS A 46 -12.40 -7.95 -3.65
C LYS A 46 -11.57 -7.10 -4.60
N PHE A 47 -10.86 -6.09 -4.10
CA PHE A 47 -9.99 -5.26 -4.93
C PHE A 47 -8.77 -6.02 -5.46
N HIS A 48 -8.12 -6.82 -4.63
CA HIS A 48 -7.02 -7.71 -5.01
C HIS A 48 -7.41 -8.66 -6.15
N ASP A 49 -8.65 -9.14 -6.15
CA ASP A 49 -9.14 -10.05 -7.18
C ASP A 49 -9.35 -9.37 -8.53
N THR A 50 -9.48 -8.03 -8.56
CA THR A 50 -9.53 -7.25 -9.80
C THR A 50 -8.17 -7.01 -10.45
N ILE A 51 -7.06 -7.26 -9.75
CA ILE A 51 -5.72 -7.04 -10.28
C ILE A 51 -5.37 -8.15 -11.28
N PRO A 52 -5.21 -7.84 -12.59
CA PRO A 52 -4.83 -8.83 -13.59
C PRO A 52 -3.38 -9.24 -13.42
N GLU A 53 -3.07 -10.51 -13.73
CA GLU A 53 -1.68 -11.03 -13.75
C GLU A 53 -0.89 -10.81 -12.45
N LYS A 54 -1.60 -10.77 -11.31
CA LYS A 54 -0.97 -10.62 -9.99
C LYS A 54 -0.08 -11.83 -9.68
N PRO A 55 1.17 -11.63 -9.23
CA PRO A 55 2.04 -12.74 -8.87
C PRO A 55 1.56 -13.48 -7.61
N GLU A 56 1.34 -14.79 -7.70
CA GLU A 56 0.88 -15.62 -6.58
C GLU A 56 1.90 -15.73 -5.44
N SER A 57 3.19 -15.53 -5.74
CA SER A 57 4.27 -15.58 -4.75
C SER A 57 4.30 -14.37 -3.81
N LEU A 58 3.48 -13.34 -4.08
CA LEU A 58 3.50 -12.07 -3.37
C LEU A 58 2.34 -11.94 -2.38
N ASP A 59 2.62 -11.40 -1.20
CA ASP A 59 1.62 -11.14 -0.15
C ASP A 59 0.84 -9.83 -0.43
N LEU A 60 0.33 -9.68 -1.66
CA LEU A 60 -0.26 -8.44 -2.14
C LEU A 60 -1.48 -8.03 -1.31
N LEU A 61 -2.31 -8.97 -0.88
CA LEU A 61 -3.47 -8.69 -0.04
C LEU A 61 -3.07 -7.94 1.23
N PHE A 62 -2.03 -8.40 1.94
CA PHE A 62 -1.54 -7.72 3.13
C PHE A 62 -1.02 -6.32 2.80
N TYR A 63 -0.17 -6.19 1.76
CA TYR A 63 0.48 -4.93 1.45
C TYR A 63 -0.46 -3.87 0.86
N ILE A 64 -1.49 -4.28 0.12
CA ILE A 64 -2.60 -3.40 -0.29
C ILE A 64 -3.26 -2.83 0.96
N GLY A 65 -3.65 -3.69 1.92
CA GLY A 65 -4.25 -3.24 3.17
C GLY A 65 -3.38 -2.26 3.95
N ALA A 66 -2.09 -2.58 4.08
CA ALA A 66 -1.12 -1.78 4.82
C ALA A 66 -0.86 -0.43 4.14
N MET A 67 -0.92 -0.38 2.80
CA MET A 67 -0.75 0.84 2.03
C MET A 67 -2.01 1.72 2.09
N LEU A 68 -3.20 1.13 1.91
CA LEU A 68 -4.46 1.87 1.87
C LEU A 68 -4.90 2.35 3.24
N TYR A 69 -4.93 1.47 4.25
CA TYR A 69 -5.52 1.76 5.57
C TYR A 69 -4.68 1.18 6.72
N PRO A 70 -3.42 1.64 6.91
CA PRO A 70 -2.49 1.07 7.89
C PRO A 70 -3.02 1.12 9.33
N GLN A 71 -3.75 2.16 9.71
CA GLN A 71 -4.25 2.32 11.09
C GLN A 71 -5.39 1.32 11.37
N GLU A 72 -6.35 1.22 10.46
CA GLU A 72 -7.47 0.29 10.51
C GLU A 72 -6.99 -1.16 10.45
N MET A 73 -6.03 -1.45 9.57
CA MET A 73 -5.39 -2.75 9.49
C MET A 73 -4.63 -3.10 10.77
N SER A 74 -3.92 -2.15 11.40
CA SER A 74 -3.23 -2.38 12.68
C SER A 74 -4.20 -2.71 13.83
N ARG A 75 -5.37 -2.07 13.84
CA ARG A 75 -6.46 -2.37 14.80
C ARG A 75 -7.04 -3.77 14.56
N GLY A 76 -7.29 -4.11 13.29
CA GLY A 76 -7.88 -5.38 12.85
C GLY A 76 -6.90 -6.45 12.38
N VAL A 77 -5.64 -6.41 12.84
CA VAL A 77 -4.54 -7.18 12.22
C VAL A 77 -4.76 -8.69 12.21
N ASP A 78 -5.54 -9.21 13.16
CA ASP A 78 -5.88 -10.64 13.26
C ASP A 78 -6.67 -11.16 12.06
N CYS A 79 -7.36 -10.30 11.32
CA CYS A 79 -8.06 -10.70 10.10
C CYS A 79 -7.07 -11.09 8.99
N PHE A 80 -5.79 -10.67 9.06
CA PHE A 80 -4.82 -10.76 7.98
C PHE A 80 -3.78 -11.87 8.17
N PHE A 81 -3.91 -12.72 9.19
CA PHE A 81 -3.07 -13.90 9.35
C PHE A 81 -3.80 -15.01 10.10
N GLU A 82 -3.40 -16.24 9.83
CA GLU A 82 -3.86 -17.41 10.57
C GLU A 82 -2.73 -17.92 11.46
N CYS A 83 -3.04 -18.21 12.72
CA CYS A 83 -2.09 -18.82 13.63
C CYS A 83 -2.79 -19.51 14.80
N GLU A 84 -2.04 -20.38 15.48
CA GLU A 84 -2.49 -20.95 16.74
C GLU A 84 -2.67 -19.88 17.83
N LYS A 85 -3.59 -20.14 18.77
CA LYS A 85 -3.92 -19.20 19.86
C LYS A 85 -2.69 -18.79 20.68
N LYS A 86 -1.75 -19.70 20.90
CA LYS A 86 -0.52 -19.47 21.67
C LYS A 86 0.43 -18.46 21.01
N ASP A 87 0.46 -18.42 19.67
CA ASP A 87 1.36 -17.56 18.89
C ASP A 87 0.74 -16.21 18.52
N ARG A 88 -0.57 -16.04 18.76
CA ARG A 88 -1.33 -14.86 18.31
C ARG A 88 -0.75 -13.53 18.78
N VAL A 89 -0.28 -13.45 20.03
CA VAL A 89 0.33 -12.20 20.55
C VAL A 89 1.64 -11.86 19.82
N LYS A 90 2.48 -12.88 19.56
CA LYS A 90 3.75 -12.73 18.84
C LYS A 90 3.49 -12.32 17.39
N GLN A 91 2.54 -12.97 16.72
CA GLN A 91 2.16 -12.66 15.34
C GLN A 91 1.57 -11.26 15.22
N ARG A 92 0.65 -10.86 16.11
CA ARG A 92 0.14 -9.48 16.17
C ARG A 92 1.26 -8.44 16.23
N LYS A 93 2.26 -8.66 17.11
CA LYS A 93 3.41 -7.74 17.24
C LYS A 93 4.22 -7.67 15.95
N PHE A 94 4.48 -8.83 15.33
CA PHE A 94 5.21 -8.92 14.07
C PHE A 94 4.51 -8.18 12.93
N PHE A 95 3.23 -8.48 12.68
CA PHE A 95 2.47 -7.86 11.60
C PHE A 95 2.22 -6.37 11.84
N ARG A 96 1.95 -5.93 13.07
CA ARG A 96 1.84 -4.49 13.39
C ARG A 96 3.14 -3.75 13.11
N ALA A 97 4.29 -4.34 13.40
CA ALA A 97 5.58 -3.75 13.05
C ALA A 97 5.77 -3.67 11.52
N LYS A 98 5.35 -4.69 10.77
CA LYS A 98 5.35 -4.69 9.29
C LYS A 98 4.46 -3.56 8.74
N ILE A 99 3.23 -3.40 9.26
CA ILE A 99 2.31 -2.31 8.90
C ILE A 99 2.92 -0.94 9.21
N GLN A 100 3.53 -0.79 10.40
CA GLN A 100 4.15 0.47 10.79
C GLN A 100 5.29 0.87 9.86
N LYS A 101 6.08 -0.09 9.36
CA LYS A 101 7.13 0.18 8.37
C LYS A 101 6.54 0.74 7.08
N VAL A 102 5.46 0.14 6.55
CA VAL A 102 4.75 0.64 5.37
C VAL A 102 4.21 2.05 5.61
N HIS A 103 3.56 2.29 6.75
CA HIS A 103 3.08 3.62 7.12
C HIS A 103 4.23 4.66 7.19
N ASP A 104 5.35 4.29 7.79
CA ASP A 104 6.49 5.19 7.93
C ASP A 104 7.12 5.57 6.59
N VAL A 105 7.12 4.65 5.62
CA VAL A 105 7.55 4.93 4.25
C VAL A 105 6.67 6.00 3.58
N LEU A 106 5.36 5.90 3.74
CA LEU A 106 4.39 6.83 3.14
C LEU A 106 4.42 8.23 3.76
N TYR A 107 4.80 8.35 5.04
CA TYR A 107 4.64 9.59 5.81
C TYR A 107 5.93 10.24 6.32
N ARG A 108 6.98 9.46 6.55
CA ARG A 108 8.21 9.93 7.19
C ARG A 108 9.39 9.63 6.29
N TYR A 109 9.54 10.36 5.19
CA TYR A 109 10.60 10.10 4.21
C TYR A 109 12.01 10.05 4.83
N SER A 110 12.77 9.04 4.44
CA SER A 110 14.24 8.96 4.55
C SER A 110 14.76 8.10 3.38
N HIS A 111 16.05 8.21 3.04
CA HIS A 111 16.67 7.34 2.04
C HIS A 111 16.50 5.86 2.38
N GLU A 112 16.72 5.49 3.65
CA GLU A 112 16.50 4.13 4.17
C GLU A 112 15.09 3.60 3.90
N LYS A 113 14.07 4.46 3.99
CA LYS A 113 12.68 4.07 3.74
C LYS A 113 12.36 3.94 2.26
N MET A 114 12.98 4.76 1.42
CA MET A 114 12.91 4.58 -0.02
C MET A 114 13.56 3.25 -0.41
N ASP A 115 14.72 2.93 0.17
CA ASP A 115 15.38 1.65 -0.04
C ASP A 115 14.52 0.47 0.43
N TYR A 116 13.86 0.61 1.58
CA TYR A 116 12.90 -0.39 2.06
C TYR A 116 11.73 -0.57 1.07
N PHE A 117 11.12 0.53 0.60
CA PHE A 117 9.99 0.48 -0.33
C PHE A 117 10.35 -0.30 -1.60
N VAL A 118 11.49 0.05 -2.21
CA VAL A 118 11.98 -0.58 -3.43
C VAL A 118 12.33 -2.05 -3.22
N LYS A 119 12.90 -2.40 -2.06
CA LYS A 119 13.30 -3.77 -1.73
C LYS A 119 12.14 -4.70 -1.40
N VAL A 120 10.94 -4.17 -1.13
CA VAL A 120 9.74 -4.96 -0.87
C VAL A 120 9.01 -5.19 -2.18
N PRO A 121 9.02 -6.43 -2.73
CA PRO A 121 8.48 -6.70 -4.06
C PRO A 121 7.01 -6.31 -4.22
N GLU A 122 6.20 -6.46 -3.17
CA GLU A 122 4.79 -6.08 -3.18
C GLU A 122 4.58 -4.58 -3.34
N LEU A 123 5.40 -3.76 -2.66
CA LEU A 123 5.33 -2.31 -2.77
C LEU A 123 5.83 -1.82 -4.13
N SER A 124 6.90 -2.43 -4.63
CA SER A 124 7.42 -2.17 -5.99
C SER A 124 6.40 -2.55 -7.07
N TYR A 125 5.71 -3.67 -6.92
CA TYR A 125 4.65 -4.08 -7.84
C TYR A 125 3.48 -3.09 -7.85
N LEU A 126 2.98 -2.71 -6.66
CA LEU A 126 1.91 -1.71 -6.54
C LEU A 126 2.32 -0.35 -7.12
N TYR A 127 3.59 0.04 -6.95
CA TYR A 127 4.11 1.26 -7.56
C TYR A 127 4.18 1.18 -9.08
N THR A 128 4.64 0.05 -9.63
CA THR A 128 4.66 -0.18 -11.08
C THR A 128 3.27 -0.07 -11.69
N MET A 129 2.26 -0.69 -11.05
CA MET A 129 0.86 -0.54 -11.46
C MET A 129 0.41 0.92 -11.48
N PHE A 130 0.76 1.69 -10.45
CA PHE A 130 0.46 3.12 -10.39
C PHE A 130 1.19 3.90 -11.50
N TYR A 131 2.47 3.63 -11.70
CA TYR A 131 3.30 4.37 -12.65
C TYR A 131 2.83 4.20 -14.09
N GLN A 132 2.35 2.99 -14.45
CA GLN A 132 1.84 2.69 -15.79
C GLN A 132 0.49 3.34 -16.11
N LYS A 133 -0.21 3.92 -15.13
CA LYS A 133 -1.52 4.56 -15.35
C LYS A 133 -1.35 5.97 -15.88
N ALA A 134 -1.85 6.23 -17.10
CA ALA A 134 -1.78 7.55 -17.73
C ALA A 134 -2.46 8.65 -16.88
N ASP A 135 -3.60 8.34 -16.25
CA ASP A 135 -4.33 9.26 -15.38
C ASP A 135 -3.55 9.67 -14.12
N ALA A 136 -2.57 8.85 -13.69
CA ALA A 136 -1.74 9.18 -12.55
C ALA A 136 -0.83 10.40 -12.77
N HIS A 137 -0.59 10.80 -14.02
CA HIS A 137 0.45 11.79 -14.37
C HIS A 137 -0.04 12.95 -15.26
N LYS A 138 -1.34 13.02 -15.57
CA LYS A 138 -1.90 13.98 -16.55
C LYS A 138 -1.53 15.46 -16.34
N ASP A 139 -1.31 15.87 -15.08
CA ASP A 139 -1.06 17.28 -14.72
C ASP A 139 0.27 17.50 -13.98
N GLU A 140 1.20 16.54 -14.07
CA GLU A 140 2.46 16.58 -13.30
C GLU A 140 3.58 17.29 -14.04
N ASP A 141 4.42 18.03 -13.29
CA ASP A 141 5.57 18.72 -13.86
C ASP A 141 6.74 17.77 -14.16
N GLN A 142 7.74 18.26 -14.90
CA GLN A 142 8.91 17.46 -15.27
C GLN A 142 9.71 16.98 -14.04
N TYR A 143 9.73 17.73 -12.92
CA TYR A 143 10.46 17.34 -11.73
C TYR A 143 9.79 16.17 -11.01
N TYR A 144 8.47 16.17 -10.94
CA TYR A 144 7.68 15.04 -10.47
C TYR A 144 7.94 13.82 -11.35
N MET A 145 7.83 13.98 -12.67
CA MET A 145 8.01 12.88 -13.62
C MET A 145 9.40 12.25 -13.50
N ASN A 146 10.45 13.06 -13.39
CA ASN A 146 11.81 12.56 -13.17
C ASN A 146 11.93 11.74 -11.88
N GLY A 147 11.30 12.20 -10.78
CA GLY A 147 11.27 11.45 -9.53
C GLY A 147 10.46 10.16 -9.64
N ALA A 148 9.35 10.18 -10.36
CA ALA A 148 8.49 9.02 -10.55
C ALA A 148 9.19 7.93 -11.37
N THR A 149 9.87 8.32 -12.46
CA THR A 149 10.73 7.45 -13.26
C THR A 149 11.88 6.90 -12.44
N GLU A 150 12.53 7.72 -11.60
CA GLU A 150 13.62 7.25 -10.74
C GLU A 150 13.16 6.12 -9.79
N ILE A 151 11.99 6.26 -9.15
CA ILE A 151 11.45 5.18 -8.31
C ILE A 151 11.15 3.96 -9.18
N PHE A 152 10.54 4.16 -10.35
CA PHE A 152 10.14 3.07 -11.24
C PHE A 152 11.33 2.23 -11.70
N GLU A 153 12.41 2.86 -12.15
CA GLU A 153 13.63 2.15 -12.55
C GLU A 153 14.28 1.38 -11.41
N ARG A 154 14.10 1.83 -10.16
CA ARG A 154 14.58 1.12 -8.99
C ARG A 154 13.70 -0.09 -8.63
N CYS A 155 12.41 -0.05 -8.98
CA CYS A 155 11.43 -1.10 -8.70
C CYS A 155 11.48 -2.29 -9.68
N LYS A 156 12.19 -2.14 -10.81
CA LYS A 156 12.47 -3.23 -11.76
C LYS A 156 13.58 -4.14 -11.24
#